data_AF-A0A7W0HBL5-F1
#
_entry.id   AF-A0A7W0HBL5-F1
#
_cell.length_a   1.000
_cell.length_b   1.000
_cell.length_c   1.000
_cell.angle_alpha   90.00
_cell.angle_beta   90.00
_cell.angle_gamma   90.00
#
_symmetry.space_group_name_H-M   'P 1'
#
loop_
_entity.id
_entity.type
_entity.pdbx_description
1 polymer ?
#
loop_
_entity_poly.entity_id
_entity_poly.type
_entity_poly.pdbx_seq_one_letter_code
_entity_poly.pdbx_strand_id
1 'polypeptide(L)' 'MAKQTTVRLPDELADEAEAVARVKGTSVNALIIDSLAAEIERVRADKDFTSRARELLKRDKELLDRLAR' A
#
# COMPACT_ATOMS: atom_id res chain seq x y z
N MET A 1 10.67 -3.71 13.24
CA MET A 1 9.56 -3.79 14.22
C MET A 1 8.25 -3.84 13.45
N ALA A 2 7.30 -4.69 13.86
CA ALA A 2 5.97 -4.73 13.24
C ALA A 2 5.07 -3.64 13.85
N LYS A 3 4.36 -2.88 13.00
CA LYS A 3 3.34 -1.92 13.45
C LYS A 3 1.98 -2.58 13.39
N GLN A 4 1.32 -2.73 14.54
CA GLN A 4 -0.03 -3.26 14.59
C GLN A 4 -1.01 -2.29 13.91
N THR A 5 -1.85 -2.82 13.02
CA THR A 5 -2.86 -2.07 12.28
C THR A 5 -4.13 -2.93 12.21
N THR A 6 -5.28 -2.33 12.48
CA THR A 6 -6.59 -3.00 12.36
C THR A 6 -7.27 -2.56 11.07
N VAL A 7 -7.71 -3.52 10.26
CA VAL A 7 -8.42 -3.26 8.99
C VAL A 7 -9.83 -3.81 9.12
N ARG A 8 -10.83 -3.03 8.68
CA ARG A 8 -12.21 -3.49 8.54
C ARG A 8 -12.44 -3.87 7.09
N LEU A 9 -12.52 -5.17 6.83
CA LEU A 9 -12.85 -5.69 5.50
C LEU A 9 -14.38 -5.76 5.37
N PRO A 10 -14.95 -5.43 4.20
CA PRO A 10 -16.31 -5.82 3.87
C PRO A 10 -16.47 -7.34 3.99
N ASP A 11 -17.65 -7.79 4.43
CA ASP A 11 -17.90 -9.20 4.76
C ASP A 11 -17.52 -10.15 3.61
N GLU A 12 -17.98 -9.87 2.39
CA GLU A 12 -17.66 -10.70 1.21
C GLU A 12 -16.15 -10.80 0.95
N LEU A 13 -15.41 -9.69 1.09
CA LEU A 13 -13.96 -9.69 0.89
C LEU A 13 -13.24 -10.47 2.00
N ALA A 14 -13.76 -10.45 3.22
CA ALA A 14 -13.21 -11.21 4.34
C ALA A 14 -13.36 -12.72 4.10
N ASP A 15 -14.54 -13.16 3.64
CA ASP A 15 -14.83 -14.57 3.34
C ASP A 15 -13.96 -15.08 2.19
N GLU A 16 -13.83 -14.30 1.11
CA GLU A 16 -12.97 -14.65 -0.02
C GLU A 16 -11.49 -14.72 0.37
N ALA A 17 -11.02 -13.75 1.15
CA ALA A 17 -9.64 -13.73 1.64
C ALA A 17 -9.35 -14.94 2.55
N GLU A 18 -10.29 -15.33 3.40
CA GLU A 18 -10.16 -16.53 4.24
C GLU A 18 -10.07 -17.81 3.40
N ALA A 19 -10.97 -17.97 2.41
CA ALA A 19 -10.96 -19.10 1.52
C ALA A 19 -9.62 -19.23 0.77
N VAL A 20 -9.11 -18.12 0.21
CA VAL A 20 -7.82 -18.08 -0.49
C VAL A 20 -6.66 -18.41 0.47
N ALA A 21 -6.64 -17.80 1.66
CA ALA A 21 -5.59 -18.06 2.65
C ALA A 21 -5.58 -19.53 3.07
N ARG A 22 -6.76 -20.12 3.29
CA ARG A 22 -6.92 -21.53 3.65
C ARG A 22 -6.42 -22.48 2.56
N VAL A 23 -6.79 -22.24 1.29
CA VAL A 23 -6.29 -23.04 0.15
C VAL A 23 -4.77 -22.94 0.03
N LYS A 24 -4.19 -21.77 0.31
CA LYS A 24 -2.74 -21.55 0.31
C LYS A 24 -2.03 -22.10 1.55
N GLY A 25 -2.75 -22.60 2.55
CA GLY A 25 -2.17 -23.06 3.82
C GLY A 25 -1.54 -21.93 4.65
N THR A 26 -2.05 -20.70 4.51
CA THR A 26 -1.54 -19.50 5.19
C THR A 26 -2.65 -18.78 5.97
N SER A 27 -2.31 -17.68 6.62
CA SER A 27 -3.28 -16.83 7.34
C SER A 27 -3.76 -15.66 6.48
N VAL A 28 -4.96 -15.14 6.77
CA VAL A 28 -5.46 -13.89 6.15
C VAL A 28 -4.47 -12.73 6.35
N ASN A 29 -3.82 -12.66 7.53
CA ASN A 29 -2.79 -11.66 7.78
C ASN A 29 -1.61 -11.78 6.81
N ALA A 30 -1.09 -12.99 6.59
CA ALA A 30 -0.01 -13.21 5.63
C ALA A 30 -0.45 -12.88 4.19
N LEU A 31 -1.66 -13.27 3.81
CA LEU A 31 -2.24 -12.91 2.51
C LEU A 31 -2.32 -11.39 2.30
N ILE A 32 -2.73 -10.64 3.33
CA ILE A 32 -2.79 -9.17 3.30
C ILE A 32 -1.38 -8.59 3.14
N ILE A 33 -0.40 -9.08 3.90
CA ILE A 33 1.00 -8.62 3.82
C ILE A 33 1.55 -8.84 2.40
N ASP A 34 1.39 -10.05 1.85
CA ASP A 34 1.89 -10.41 0.53
C ASP A 34 1.23 -9.57 -0.56
N SER A 35 -0.09 -9.35 -0.45
CA SER A 35 -0.86 -8.55 -1.41
C SER A 35 -0.43 -7.08 -1.40
N LEU A 36 -0.20 -6.51 -0.21
CA LEU A 36 0.30 -5.13 -0.06
C LEU A 36 1.73 -4.99 -0.58
N ALA A 37 2.60 -5.96 -0.31
CA ALA A 37 3.97 -5.97 -0.82
C ALA A 37 3.99 -6.02 -2.36
N ALA A 38 3.18 -6.92 -2.95
CA ALA A 38 3.05 -7.03 -4.40
C ALA A 38 2.50 -5.73 -5.03
N GLU A 39 1.52 -5.08 -4.40
CA GLU A 39 0.99 -3.80 -4.86
C GLU A 39 2.06 -2.69 -4.82
N ILE A 40 2.82 -2.60 -3.74
CA ILE A 40 3.90 -1.60 -3.62
C ILE A 40 4.94 -1.80 -4.73
N GLU A 41 5.35 -3.04 -5.01
CA GLU A 41 6.31 -3.32 -6.08
C GLU A 41 5.74 -3.01 -7.46
N ARG A 42 4.45 -3.30 -7.71
CA ARG A 42 3.76 -2.91 -8.95
C ARG A 42 3.79 -1.40 -9.15
N VAL A 43 3.46 -0.64 -8.10
CA VAL A 43 3.45 0.83 -8.13
C VAL A 43 4.86 1.41 -8.26
N ARG A 44 5.88 0.77 -7.67
CA ARG A 44 7.28 1.18 -7.85
C ARG A 44 7.78 1.00 -9.28
N ALA A 45 7.30 -0.05 -9.96
CA ALA A 45 7.63 -0.30 -11.36
C ALA A 45 6.87 0.64 -12.33
N ASP A 46 5.79 1.27 -11.88
CA ASP A 46 5.03 2.26 -12.64
C ASP A 46 5.80 3.61 -12.72
N LYS A 47 6.40 3.85 -13.89
CA LYS A 47 7.18 5.06 -14.19
C LYS A 47 6.32 6.32 -14.19
N ASP A 48 5.05 6.22 -14.55
CA ASP A 48 4.14 7.36 -14.62
C ASP A 48 3.67 7.75 -13.21
N PHE A 49 3.38 6.75 -12.37
CA PHE A 49 3.10 6.97 -10.96
C PHE A 49 4.29 7.63 -10.24
N THR A 50 5.49 7.07 -10.41
CA THR A 50 6.69 7.59 -9.75
C THR A 50 7.10 8.98 -10.25
N SER A 51 6.88 9.29 -11.53
CA SER A 51 7.13 10.63 -12.08
C SER A 51 6.16 11.68 -11.48
N ARG A 52 4.86 11.38 -11.42
CA ARG A 52 3.87 12.26 -10.78
C ARG A 52 4.16 12.49 -9.30
N ALA A 53 4.56 11.44 -8.58
CA ALA A 53 4.94 11.55 -7.18
C ALA A 53 6.18 12.46 -6.99
N ARG A 54 7.18 12.37 -7.87
CA ARG A 54 8.36 13.26 -7.84
C ARG A 54 8.00 14.71 -8.11
N GLU A 55 7.13 14.97 -9.08
CA GLU A 55 6.68 16.34 -9.38
C GLU A 55 5.92 16.95 -8.21
N LEU A 56 5.05 16.18 -7.55
CA LEU A 56 4.33 16.63 -6.36
C LEU A 56 5.31 17.00 -5.24
N LEU A 57 6.27 16.13 -4.93
CA LEU A 57 7.29 16.39 -3.91
C LEU A 57 8.13 17.64 -4.22
N LYS A 58 8.47 17.86 -5.51
CA LYS A 58 9.20 19.06 -5.93
C LYS A 58 8.39 20.33 -5.62
N ARG A 59 7.10 20.32 -5.98
CA ARG A 59 6.18 21.45 -5.73
C ARG A 59 5.98 21.69 -4.23
N ASP A 60 5.82 20.63 -3.45
CA ASP A 60 5.66 20.74 -2.00
C ASP A 60 6.91 21.33 -1.35
N LYS A 61 8.11 20.94 -1.80
CA LYS A 61 9.37 21.54 -1.35
C LYS A 61 9.47 23.02 -1.72
N GLU A 62 9.15 23.38 -2.96
CA GLU A 62 9.12 24.79 -3.40
C GLU A 62 8.13 25.63 -2.59
N LEU A 63 6.99 25.06 -2.21
CA LEU A 63 6.02 25.73 -1.35
C LEU A 63 6.58 25.96 0.06
N LEU A 64 7.19 24.94 0.67
CA LEU A 64 7.84 25.07 1.98
C LEU A 64 8.95 26.13 1.96
N ASP A 65 9.79 26.14 0.92
CA ASP A 65 10.88 27.13 0.77
C ASP A 65 10.33 28.57 0.64
N ARG A 66 9.14 28.75 0.07
CA ARG A 66 8.45 30.05 0.00
C ARG A 66 7.84 30.47 1.32
N LEU A 67 7.27 29.53 2.08
CA LEU A 67 6.61 29.81 3.36
C LEU A 67 7.60 29.98 4.52
N ALA A 68 8.82 29.46 4.39
CA ALA A 68 9.90 29.62 5.37
C ALA A 68 10.64 30.97 5.27
N ARG A 69 10.24 31.86 4.35
CA ARG A 69 10.73 33.24 4.23
C ARG A 69 9.75 34.21 4.90
#